data_AF-A0A775TLU0-F1
#
_entry.id   AF-A0A775TLU0-F1
#
_cell.length_a   1.000
_cell.length_b   1.000
_cell.length_c   1.000
_cell.angle_alpha   90.00
_cell.angle_beta   90.00
_cell.angle_gamma   90.00
#
_symmetry.space_group_name_H-M   'P 1'
#
loop_
_entity.id
_entity.type
_entity.pdbx_description
1 polymer ?
#
loop_
_entity_poly.entity_id
_entity_poly.type
_entity_poly.pdbx_seq_one_letter_code
_entity_poly.pdbx_strand_id
1 'polypeptide(L)'
;QGSAGVRIGAPTGVACSVCPGGVTSGHPVNPLLGAKVLPGETDIALPAPLPFILSRTYSSYRTKTPAPVGSLGPGWKMPADIRLQLRDNTLILSDNGGRSLYFEHLFPGEDGYSRS
;
A
#
# COMPACT_ATOMS: atom_id res chain seq x y z
N GLN A 1 -19.42 -12.59 -13.44
CA GLN A 1 -18.34 -13.26 -12.66
C GLN A 1 -17.01 -12.69 -13.15
N GLY A 2 -16.14 -12.27 -12.23
CA GLY A 2 -14.84 -11.61 -12.47
C GLY A 2 -14.67 -10.37 -11.58
N SER A 3 -13.59 -10.14 -10.83
CA SER A 3 -12.59 -11.05 -10.25
C SER A 3 -12.27 -10.53 -8.82
N ALA A 4 -12.01 -11.44 -7.87
CA ALA A 4 -11.79 -11.15 -6.45
C ALA A 4 -10.37 -10.60 -6.14
N GLY A 5 -9.80 -9.78 -7.04
CA GLY A 5 -8.34 -9.51 -7.03
C GLY A 5 -7.90 -8.05 -6.94
N VAL A 6 -8.77 -7.06 -7.09
CA VAL A 6 -8.34 -5.65 -7.01
C VAL A 6 -8.27 -5.22 -5.55
N ARG A 7 -7.20 -5.63 -4.86
CA ARG A 7 -6.87 -5.11 -3.54
C ARG A 7 -6.61 -3.60 -3.67
N ILE A 8 -7.38 -2.81 -2.95
CA ILE A 8 -7.12 -1.37 -2.76
C ILE A 8 -5.68 -1.24 -2.21
N GLY A 9 -4.80 -0.56 -2.94
CA GLY A 9 -3.40 -0.36 -2.52
C GLY A 9 -2.36 -1.35 -3.08
N ALA A 10 -2.73 -2.28 -3.95
CA ALA A 10 -1.73 -3.10 -4.66
C ALA A 10 -1.06 -2.29 -5.80
N PRO A 11 0.28 -2.26 -5.90
CA PRO A 11 1.00 -1.51 -6.94
C PRO A 11 0.74 -2.05 -8.36
N THR A 12 0.07 -3.20 -8.49
CA THR A 12 -0.27 -3.88 -9.75
C THR A 12 -1.78 -3.93 -10.03
N GLY A 13 -2.62 -3.25 -9.23
CA GLY A 13 -4.06 -3.30 -9.35
C GLY A 13 -4.59 -2.61 -10.62
N VAL A 14 -4.57 -3.29 -11.76
CA VAL A 14 -5.32 -2.89 -12.96
C VAL A 14 -6.79 -3.25 -12.75
N ALA A 15 -7.60 -2.27 -12.36
CA ALA A 15 -9.05 -2.39 -12.41
C ALA A 15 -9.53 -1.96 -13.80
N CYS A 16 -9.77 -2.91 -14.71
CA CYS A 16 -10.49 -2.63 -15.95
C CYS A 16 -11.91 -3.19 -15.85
N SER A 17 -12.93 -2.34 -16.01
CA SER A 17 -14.27 -2.82 -16.41
C SER A 17 -14.32 -3.19 -17.91
N VAL A 18 -13.33 -2.77 -18.72
CA VAL A 18 -13.03 -3.28 -20.09
C VAL A 18 -11.65 -2.82 -20.55
N CYS A 19 -10.76 -3.73 -20.97
CA CYS A 19 -9.52 -3.44 -21.72
C CYS A 19 -9.17 -4.71 -22.53
N PRO A 20 -9.04 -4.71 -23.87
CA PRO A 20 -8.19 -3.81 -24.67
C PRO A 20 -8.92 -3.02 -25.78
N GLY A 21 -8.46 -1.78 -26.09
CA GLY A 21 -8.89 -0.97 -27.25
C GLY A 21 -9.71 0.31 -26.99
N GLY A 22 -10.12 0.61 -25.75
CA GLY A 22 -10.94 1.80 -25.41
C GLY A 22 -10.65 2.33 -24.01
N VAL A 23 -9.63 3.20 -23.91
CA VAL A 23 -9.08 3.76 -22.67
C VAL A 23 -9.71 5.12 -22.36
N THR A 24 -10.23 5.33 -21.15
CA THR A 24 -10.70 6.67 -20.70
C THR A 24 -10.02 7.20 -19.43
N SER A 25 -9.04 6.48 -18.86
CA SER A 25 -8.04 6.99 -17.90
C SER A 25 -6.94 5.93 -17.70
N GLY A 26 -5.68 6.38 -17.64
CA GLY A 26 -4.49 5.53 -17.64
C GLY A 26 -3.33 6.15 -16.85
N HIS A 27 -2.19 5.44 -16.83
CA HIS A 27 -1.02 5.78 -16.02
C HIS A 27 -0.64 7.27 -16.16
N PRO A 28 -0.57 8.02 -15.04
CA PRO A 28 -0.49 7.52 -13.68
C PRO A 28 -1.83 7.49 -12.90
N VAL A 29 -3.01 7.61 -13.51
CA VAL A 29 -4.29 7.66 -12.75
C VAL A 29 -5.01 6.31 -12.73
N ASN A 30 -5.45 5.90 -11.54
CA ASN A 30 -6.34 4.77 -11.34
C ASN A 30 -7.80 5.21 -11.57
N PRO A 31 -8.49 4.73 -12.63
CA PRO A 31 -9.85 5.17 -12.96
C PRO A 31 -10.91 4.76 -11.93
N LEU A 32 -10.70 3.67 -11.20
CA LEU A 32 -11.65 3.22 -10.17
C LEU A 32 -11.60 4.12 -8.93
N LEU A 33 -10.40 4.54 -8.53
CA LEU A 33 -10.18 5.35 -7.34
C LEU A 33 -10.15 6.85 -7.62
N GLY A 34 -10.04 7.26 -8.89
CA GLY A 34 -9.80 8.65 -9.29
C GLY A 34 -8.46 9.20 -8.77
N ALA A 35 -7.51 8.31 -8.43
CA ALA A 35 -6.29 8.67 -7.73
C ALA A 35 -5.06 8.50 -8.62
N LYS A 36 -4.10 9.42 -8.52
CA LYS A 36 -2.79 9.26 -9.13
C LYS A 36 -2.01 8.20 -8.34
N VAL A 37 -1.54 7.17 -9.02
CA VAL A 37 -0.74 6.06 -8.52
C VAL A 37 0.52 5.95 -9.38
N LEU A 38 1.69 6.12 -8.74
CA LEU A 38 2.97 5.77 -9.34
C LEU A 38 3.41 4.44 -8.73
N PRO A 39 3.62 3.39 -9.56
CA PRO A 39 4.08 2.10 -9.09
C PRO A 39 5.52 2.21 -8.57
N GLY A 40 6.01 1.13 -7.98
CA GLY A 40 7.33 1.11 -7.32
C GLY A 40 8.45 1.47 -8.28
N GLU A 41 9.16 2.55 -7.98
CA GLU A 41 10.39 2.95 -8.64
C GLU A 41 11.55 2.62 -7.69
N THR A 42 12.61 1.98 -8.22
CA THR A 42 13.84 1.74 -7.46
C THR A 42 14.75 2.94 -7.64
N ASP A 43 14.98 3.68 -6.56
CA ASP A 43 15.84 4.86 -6.57
C ASP A 43 17.32 4.48 -6.44
N ILE A 44 17.61 3.48 -5.59
CA ILE A 44 18.97 3.01 -5.31
C ILE A 44 18.96 1.49 -5.16
N ALA A 45 19.89 0.83 -5.82
CA ALA A 45 20.19 -0.58 -5.61
C ALA A 45 21.70 -0.76 -5.40
N LEU A 46 22.09 -1.14 -4.18
CA LEU A 46 23.50 -1.41 -3.84
C LEU A 46 23.73 -2.93 -3.85
N PRO A 47 24.62 -3.43 -4.72
CA PRO A 47 24.94 -4.86 -4.76
C PRO A 47 25.76 -5.26 -3.53
N ALA A 48 25.32 -6.32 -2.85
CA ALA A 48 25.97 -6.93 -1.70
C ALA A 48 25.37 -8.34 -1.47
N PRO A 49 25.98 -9.22 -0.64
CA PRO A 49 25.36 -10.49 -0.24
C PRO A 49 23.95 -10.33 0.34
N LEU A 50 23.71 -9.22 1.04
CA LEU A 50 22.38 -8.73 1.40
C LEU A 50 22.13 -7.39 0.69
N PRO A 51 21.39 -7.37 -0.43
CA PRO A 51 21.18 -6.16 -1.21
C PRO A 51 20.44 -5.07 -0.43
N PHE A 52 20.89 -3.82 -0.58
CA PHE A 52 20.13 -2.66 -0.12
C PHE A 52 19.38 -2.07 -1.32
N ILE A 53 18.04 -2.07 -1.24
CA ILE A 53 17.17 -1.54 -2.29
C ILE A 53 16.29 -0.47 -1.67
N LEU A 54 16.47 0.77 -2.11
CA LEU A 54 15.57 1.87 -1.82
C LEU A 54 14.57 1.99 -2.96
N SER A 55 13.29 1.89 -2.63
CA SER A 55 12.21 2.10 -3.58
C SER A 55 11.12 2.96 -2.97
N ARG A 56 10.39 3.62 -3.86
CA ARG A 56 9.26 4.48 -3.50
C ARG A 56 8.06 4.21 -4.40
N THR A 57 6.90 4.38 -3.82
CA THR A 57 5.61 4.39 -4.52
C THR A 57 4.89 5.67 -4.18
N TYR A 58 3.97 6.09 -5.04
CA TYR A 58 3.11 7.25 -4.75
C TYR A 58 1.65 6.87 -4.95
N SER A 59 0.79 7.33 -4.05
CA SER A 59 -0.66 7.28 -4.20
C SER A 59 -1.28 8.56 -3.64
N SER A 60 -2.09 9.24 -4.45
CA SER A 60 -2.92 10.35 -3.98
C SER A 60 -4.21 9.88 -3.30
N TYR A 61 -4.48 8.57 -3.28
CA TYR A 61 -5.68 8.01 -2.66
C TYR A 61 -5.57 8.10 -1.13
N ARG A 62 -6.59 8.68 -0.50
CA ARG A 62 -6.71 8.71 0.96
C ARG A 62 -7.59 7.56 1.43
N THR A 63 -6.97 6.55 2.04
CA THR A 63 -7.70 5.42 2.62
C THR A 63 -8.57 5.89 3.80
N LYS A 64 -9.62 5.12 4.13
CA LYS A 64 -10.50 5.40 5.27
C LYS A 64 -9.75 5.49 6.62
N THR A 65 -8.73 4.66 6.79
CA THR A 65 -7.86 4.64 7.97
C THR A 65 -6.44 5.02 7.56
N PRO A 66 -6.11 6.30 7.36
CA PRO A 66 -4.80 6.67 6.83
C PRO A 66 -3.67 6.24 7.77
N ALA A 67 -2.61 5.66 7.19
CA ALA A 67 -1.33 5.51 7.86
C ALA A 67 -0.69 6.88 8.11
N PRO A 68 0.17 7.02 9.14
CA PRO A 68 0.99 8.20 9.32
C PRO A 68 1.77 8.57 8.05
N VAL A 69 2.08 9.86 7.92
CA VAL A 69 2.92 10.35 6.83
C VAL A 69 4.34 9.79 7.03
N GLY A 70 4.88 9.15 5.98
CA GLY A 70 6.22 8.59 5.97
C GLY A 70 7.28 9.66 5.74
N SER A 71 8.54 9.25 5.71
CA SER A 71 9.69 10.17 5.60
C SER A 71 9.74 10.96 4.28
N LEU A 72 9.07 10.47 3.23
CA LEU A 72 9.02 11.10 1.90
C LEU A 72 7.84 12.08 1.72
N GLY A 73 7.03 12.28 2.76
CA GLY A 73 5.90 13.21 2.74
C GLY A 73 4.57 12.58 2.27
N PRO A 74 3.50 13.39 2.15
CA PRO A 74 2.16 12.89 1.84
C PRO A 74 2.08 12.14 0.51
N GLY A 75 1.40 10.99 0.52
CA GLY A 75 1.17 10.14 -0.65
C GLY A 75 2.36 9.28 -1.07
N TRP A 76 3.58 9.61 -0.63
CA TRP A 76 4.75 8.76 -0.84
C TRP A 76 4.83 7.63 0.20
N LYS A 77 5.26 6.46 -0.25
CA LYS A 77 5.51 5.28 0.59
C LYS A 77 6.81 4.59 0.20
N MET A 78 7.57 4.19 1.20
CA MET A 78 8.72 3.30 1.08
C MET A 78 8.46 1.96 1.79
N PRO A 79 9.12 0.85 1.41
CA PRO A 79 8.99 -0.42 2.12
C PRO A 79 9.26 -0.33 3.63
N ALA A 80 10.13 0.60 4.03
CA ALA A 80 10.48 0.86 5.43
C ALA A 80 9.43 1.71 6.19
N ASP A 81 8.35 2.16 5.54
CA ASP A 81 7.24 2.83 6.23
C ASP A 81 6.30 1.85 6.95
N ILE A 82 6.41 0.54 6.71
CA ILE A 82 5.66 -0.47 7.46
C ILE A 82 5.95 -0.32 8.96
N ARG A 83 4.90 -0.19 9.76
CA ARG A 83 5.04 0.08 11.20
C ARG A 83 4.04 -0.71 12.00
N LEU A 84 4.53 -1.35 13.06
CA LEU A 84 3.70 -1.95 14.09
C LEU A 84 3.76 -1.06 15.34
N GLN A 85 2.61 -0.68 15.88
CA GLN A 85 2.49 0.08 17.12
C GLN A 85 1.69 -0.71 18.14
N LEU A 86 2.26 -0.91 19.32
CA LEU A 86 1.60 -1.48 20.47
C LEU A 86 1.08 -0.34 21.35
N ARG A 87 -0.21 -0.36 21.65
CA ARG A 87 -0.88 0.47 22.67
C ARG A 87 -1.58 -0.46 23.66
N ASP A 88 -1.95 0.06 24.82
CA ASP A 88 -2.43 -0.71 25.98
C ASP A 88 -3.35 -1.90 25.61
N ASN A 89 -4.42 -1.64 24.85
CA ASN A 89 -5.37 -2.66 24.40
C ASN A 89 -5.47 -2.81 22.87
N THR A 90 -4.58 -2.20 22.10
CA THR A 90 -4.67 -2.23 20.63
C THR A 90 -3.32 -2.40 19.96
N LEU A 91 -3.31 -3.18 18.89
CA LEU A 91 -2.18 -3.33 18.00
C LEU A 91 -2.53 -2.68 16.66
N ILE A 92 -1.67 -1.78 16.19
CA ILE A 92 -1.89 -1.02 14.95
C ILE A 92 -0.80 -1.38 13.95
N LEU A 93 -1.19 -1.90 12.79
CA LEU A 93 -0.31 -2.15 11.66
C LEU A 93 -0.54 -1.10 10.58
N SER A 94 0.43 -0.23 10.35
CA SER A 94 0.48 0.62 9.17
C SER A 94 1.18 -0.15 8.05
N ASP A 95 0.45 -0.43 6.96
CA ASP A 95 0.98 -1.18 5.82
C ASP A 95 1.46 -0.26 4.68
N ASN A 96 2.10 -0.86 3.68
CA ASN A 96 2.60 -0.15 2.51
C ASN A 96 1.50 0.37 1.57
N GLY A 97 0.24 -0.06 1.76
CA GLY A 97 -0.92 0.50 1.08
C GLY A 97 -1.35 1.87 1.63
N GLY A 98 -0.67 2.36 2.67
CA GLY A 98 -0.94 3.66 3.28
C GLY A 98 -2.15 3.67 4.19
N ARG A 99 -2.58 2.49 4.67
CA ARG A 99 -3.66 2.34 5.65
C ARG A 99 -3.13 1.84 7.00
N SER A 100 -3.88 2.14 8.06
CA SER A 100 -3.72 1.60 9.39
C SER A 100 -4.78 0.53 9.63
N LEU A 101 -4.34 -0.64 10.06
CA LEU A 101 -5.16 -1.78 10.48
C LEU A 101 -5.12 -1.87 11.99
N TYR A 102 -6.29 -2.06 12.59
CA TYR A 102 -6.46 -2.12 14.03
C TYR A 102 -6.82 -3.53 14.44
N PHE A 103 -6.13 -4.02 15.44
CA PHE A 103 -6.33 -5.33 16.05
C PHE A 103 -6.48 -5.14 17.57
N GLU A 104 -7.13 -6.11 18.20
CA GLU A 104 -6.98 -6.29 19.64
C GLU A 104 -5.51 -6.64 19.97
N HIS A 105 -5.14 -6.48 21.23
CA HIS A 105 -3.80 -6.86 21.68
C HIS A 105 -3.59 -8.37 21.48
N LEU A 106 -2.49 -8.75 20.82
CA LEU A 106 -2.10 -10.14 20.60
C LEU A 106 -1.01 -10.52 21.59
N PHE A 107 -1.21 -11.62 22.31
CA PHE A 107 -0.18 -12.21 23.16
C PHE A 107 0.88 -12.97 22.34
N PRO A 108 2.07 -13.23 22.89
CA PRO A 108 3.08 -14.03 22.21
C PRO A 108 2.54 -15.38 21.76
N GLY A 109 2.60 -15.64 20.45
CA GLY A 109 2.11 -16.89 19.84
C GLY A 109 0.69 -16.80 19.25
N GLU A 110 -0.03 -15.71 19.47
CA GLU A 110 -1.34 -15.48 18.85
C GLU A 110 -1.21 -14.82 17.47
N ASP A 111 -2.21 -15.05 16.62
CA ASP A 111 -2.33 -14.45 15.29
C ASP A 111 -3.64 -13.65 15.15
N GLY A 112 -3.61 -12.66 14.26
CA GLY A 112 -4.74 -11.81 13.95
C GLY A 112 -4.87 -11.60 12.45
N TYR A 113 -6.10 -11.65 11.94
CA TYR A 113 -6.39 -11.48 10.51
C TYR A 113 -7.37 -10.34 10.27
N SER A 114 -7.04 -9.47 9.30
CA SER A 114 -7.95 -8.44 8.81
C SER A 114 -8.39 -8.74 7.39
N ARG A 115 -9.72 -8.75 7.16
CA ARG A 115 -10.34 -8.92 5.83
C ARG A 115 -10.51 -7.60 5.08
N SER A 116 -10.08 -6.49 5.67
CA SER A 116 -10.19 -5.14 5.10
C SER A 116 -9.20 -4.90 3.97
#